data_AF-A0A4U9I8G7-F1
#
_entry.id   AF-A0A4U9I8G7-F1
#
_cell.length_a   1.000
_cell.length_b   1.000
_cell.length_c   1.000
_cell.angle_alpha   90.00
_cell.angle_beta   90.00
_cell.angle_gamma   90.00
#
_symmetry.space_group_name_H-M   'P 1'
#
loop_
_entity.id
_entity.type
_entity.pdbx_description
1 polymer ?
#
loop_
_entity_poly.entity_id
_entity_poly.type
_entity_poly.pdbx_seq_one_letter_code
_entity_poly.pdbx_strand_id
1 'polypeptide(L)'
;MTHGALSVTGNLSPKEAVDGMMPEVQFMPYPHQYRCPLGIGGEAGVKALTYYFENLINDVESGVRKPAAVILEAVQGEGGVNPAPVEWLQRIRKVNRRTWHPADPRRSPGRLCPLPVNSSPSNTQVSSQTSL
;
A
#
# COMPACT_ATOMS: atom_id res chain seq x y z
N MET A 1 14.13 6.34 -14.42
CA MET A 1 12.79 6.38 -13.78
C MET A 1 12.27 7.81 -13.85
N THR A 2 10.95 8.01 -13.98
CA THR A 2 10.36 9.36 -13.83
C THR A 2 10.37 9.79 -12.36
N HIS A 3 10.31 11.08 -12.06
CA HIS A 3 10.44 11.59 -10.68
C HIS A 3 9.42 10.99 -9.70
N GLY A 4 8.16 10.85 -10.13
CA GLY A 4 7.11 10.21 -9.33
C GLY A 4 7.37 8.72 -9.10
N ALA A 5 7.75 7.98 -10.15
CA ALA A 5 8.12 6.56 -10.05
C ALA A 5 9.34 6.36 -9.14
N LEU A 6 10.32 7.25 -9.24
CA LEU A 6 11.50 7.26 -8.39
C LEU A 6 11.14 7.54 -6.92
N SER A 7 10.15 8.40 -6.67
CA SER A 7 9.73 8.71 -5.31
C SER A 7 9.06 7.52 -4.62
N VAL A 8 8.29 6.72 -5.38
CA VAL A 8 7.55 5.55 -4.86
C VAL A 8 8.36 4.25 -4.82
N THR A 9 9.50 4.14 -5.52
CA THR A 9 10.34 2.93 -5.42
C THR A 9 10.98 2.80 -4.04
N GLY A 10 11.11 1.56 -3.56
CA GLY A 10 11.83 1.24 -2.33
C GLY A 10 13.35 1.17 -2.51
N ASN A 11 13.86 1.26 -3.74
CA ASN A 11 15.29 1.17 -4.04
C ASN A 11 16.00 2.50 -3.74
N LEU A 12 17.03 2.46 -2.89
CA LEU A 12 17.73 3.65 -2.40
C LEU A 12 18.82 4.16 -3.35
N SER A 13 19.54 3.26 -4.03
CA SER A 13 20.63 3.63 -4.95
C SER A 13 20.22 4.67 -6.01
N PRO A 14 19.09 4.51 -6.73
CA PRO A 14 18.67 5.52 -7.71
C PRO A 14 18.11 6.79 -7.06
N LYS A 15 17.75 6.74 -5.76
CA LYS A 15 17.22 7.88 -5.00
C LYS A 15 18.32 8.81 -4.50
N GLU A 16 19.47 8.26 -4.12
CA GLU A 16 20.61 9.03 -3.58
C GLU A 16 21.14 10.09 -4.55
N ALA A 17 20.98 9.89 -5.85
CA ALA A 17 21.43 10.82 -6.88
C ALA A 17 20.46 11.98 -7.15
N VAL A 18 19.27 12.00 -6.53
CA VAL A 18 18.21 12.97 -6.83
C VAL A 18 17.69 13.60 -5.54
N ASP A 19 17.86 14.92 -5.43
CA ASP A 19 17.27 15.68 -4.32
C ASP A 19 15.80 16.03 -4.59
N GLY A 20 15.06 16.32 -3.53
CA GLY A 20 13.69 16.86 -3.65
C GLY A 20 12.68 15.87 -4.22
N MET A 21 12.61 14.66 -3.64
CA MET A 21 11.60 13.66 -3.99
C MET A 21 10.18 14.22 -3.90
N MET A 22 9.26 13.66 -4.69
CA MET A 22 7.84 13.99 -4.63
C MET A 22 7.33 13.77 -3.19
N PRO A 23 6.72 14.78 -2.55
CA PRO A 23 6.23 14.67 -1.18
C PRO A 23 5.00 13.75 -1.08
N GLU A 24 4.55 13.50 0.14
CA GLU A 24 3.32 12.71 0.44
C GLU A 24 3.41 11.24 0.00
N VAL A 25 4.63 10.70 -0.14
CA VAL A 25 4.91 9.26 -0.27
C VAL A 25 5.29 8.72 1.10
N GLN A 26 4.55 7.73 1.58
CA GLN A 26 4.79 7.06 2.86
C GLN A 26 5.09 5.59 2.63
N PHE A 27 6.21 5.12 3.17
CA PHE A 27 6.63 3.73 3.07
C PHE A 27 6.19 2.95 4.31
N MET A 28 5.82 1.69 4.11
CA MET A 28 5.50 0.77 5.17
C MET A 28 6.34 -0.50 5.04
N PRO A 29 6.66 -1.18 6.16
CA PRO A 29 7.40 -2.43 6.10
C PRO A 29 6.60 -3.49 5.34
N TYR A 30 7.25 -4.16 4.39
CA TYR A 30 6.65 -5.23 3.61
C TYR A 30 6.68 -6.56 4.38
N PRO A 31 5.63 -7.41 4.28
CA PRO A 31 5.62 -8.70 4.95
C PRO A 31 6.69 -9.61 4.35
N HIS A 32 7.71 -9.90 5.15
CA HIS A 32 8.76 -10.85 4.79
C HIS A 32 8.76 -12.00 5.80
N GLN A 33 8.51 -13.21 5.33
CA GLN A 33 8.40 -14.39 6.21
C GLN A 33 9.75 -14.78 6.82
N TYR A 34 10.82 -14.74 6.01
CA TYR A 34 12.18 -15.06 6.45
C TYR A 34 12.86 -13.93 7.24
N ARG A 35 12.79 -12.69 6.76
CA ARG A 35 13.41 -11.49 7.39
C ARG A 35 12.33 -10.53 7.88
N CYS A 36 11.54 -10.98 8.85
CA CYS A 36 10.43 -10.18 9.36
C CYS A 36 10.95 -8.84 9.91
N PRO A 37 10.46 -7.69 9.40
CA PRO A 37 10.93 -6.37 9.84
C PRO A 37 10.59 -6.08 11.31
N LEU A 38 9.64 -6.83 11.88
CA LEU A 38 9.23 -6.71 13.29
C LEU A 38 9.95 -7.71 14.20
N GLY A 39 10.78 -8.61 13.67
CA GLY A 39 11.47 -9.65 14.45
C GLY A 39 10.58 -10.78 14.99
N ILE A 40 9.26 -10.71 14.81
CA ILE A 40 8.29 -11.72 15.30
C ILE A 40 8.27 -12.97 14.41
N GLY A 41 8.28 -12.77 13.09
CA GLY A 41 8.22 -13.86 12.11
C GLY A 41 6.85 -14.53 11.97
N GLY A 42 6.74 -15.36 10.93
CA GLY A 42 5.57 -16.20 10.67
C GLY A 42 4.25 -15.45 10.54
N GLU A 43 3.14 -16.13 10.85
CA GLU A 43 1.79 -15.55 10.80
C GLU A 43 1.61 -14.37 11.77
N ALA A 44 2.25 -14.42 12.94
CA ALA A 44 2.16 -13.36 13.92
C ALA A 44 2.77 -12.05 13.39
N GLY A 45 3.89 -12.12 12.68
CA GLY A 45 4.47 -10.97 11.98
C GLY A 45 3.54 -10.40 10.90
N VAL A 46 2.88 -11.27 10.13
CA VAL A 46 1.91 -10.84 9.10
C VAL A 46 0.70 -10.15 9.74
N LYS A 47 0.15 -10.70 10.83
CA LYS A 47 -0.96 -10.10 11.58
C LYS A 47 -0.56 -8.75 12.19
N ALA A 48 0.64 -8.65 12.75
CA ALA A 48 1.16 -7.40 13.30
C ALA A 48 1.31 -6.31 12.23
N LEU A 49 1.88 -6.63 11.07
CA LEU A 49 1.98 -5.69 9.94
C LEU A 49 0.61 -5.28 9.38
N THR A 50 -0.33 -6.23 9.34
CA THR A 50 -1.72 -5.96 8.96
C THR A 50 -2.37 -4.95 9.92
N TYR A 51 -2.22 -5.19 11.23
CA TYR A 51 -2.72 -4.29 12.26
C TYR A 51 -2.05 -2.91 12.19
N TYR A 52 -0.74 -2.87 11.94
CA TYR A 52 0.00 -1.62 11.77
C TYR A 52 -0.53 -0.79 10.59
N PHE A 53 -0.79 -1.42 9.44
CA PHE A 53 -1.44 -0.77 8.29
C PHE A 53 -2.84 -0.22 8.66
N GLU A 54 -3.65 -1.02 9.34
CA GLU A 54 -4.96 -0.58 9.77
C GLU A 54 -4.91 0.60 10.73
N ASN A 55 -4.00 0.58 11.70
CA ASN A 55 -3.84 1.68 12.63
C ASN A 55 -3.41 2.95 11.89
N LEU A 56 -2.40 2.86 11.02
CA LEU A 56 -1.91 4.00 10.25
C LEU A 56 -3.01 4.71 9.45
N ILE A 57 -3.94 3.94 8.87
CA ILE A 57 -5.03 4.46 8.04
C ILE A 57 -6.24 4.94 8.85
N ASN A 58 -6.54 4.29 9.98
CA ASN A 58 -7.75 4.58 10.76
C ASN A 58 -7.53 5.57 11.90
N ASP A 59 -6.31 5.69 12.40
CA ASP A 59 -5.95 6.62 13.47
C ASP A 59 -5.88 8.05 12.91
N VAL A 60 -6.57 8.97 13.59
CA VAL A 60 -6.67 10.37 13.19
C VAL A 60 -5.39 11.14 13.55
N GLU A 61 -4.62 10.64 14.52
CA GLU A 61 -3.34 11.22 14.97
C GLU A 61 -2.15 10.37 14.51
N SER A 62 -2.30 9.58 13.45
CA SER A 62 -1.20 8.75 12.92
C SER A 62 -0.04 9.55 12.33
N GLY A 63 -0.22 10.87 12.16
CA GLY A 63 0.73 11.76 11.50
C GLY A 63 0.77 11.60 9.97
N VAL A 64 0.05 10.61 9.41
CA VAL A 64 -0.03 10.36 7.97
C VAL A 64 -1.38 10.80 7.42
N ARG A 65 -1.35 11.71 6.44
CA ARG A 65 -2.57 12.09 5.72
C ARG A 65 -3.14 10.88 5.01
N LYS A 66 -4.47 10.81 4.94
CA LYS A 66 -5.15 9.72 4.22
C LYS A 66 -4.66 9.67 2.77
N PRO A 67 -4.05 8.54 2.34
CA PRO A 67 -3.42 8.49 1.04
C PRO A 67 -4.45 8.59 -0.09
N ALA A 68 -4.03 9.01 -1.26
CA ALA A 68 -4.88 8.91 -2.45
C ALA A 68 -4.92 7.46 -2.96
N ALA A 69 -3.81 6.73 -2.84
CA ALA A 69 -3.64 5.36 -3.29
C ALA A 69 -2.66 4.57 -2.41
N VAL A 70 -2.77 3.25 -2.45
CA VAL A 70 -1.78 2.32 -1.88
C VAL A 70 -1.19 1.54 -3.05
N ILE A 71 0.13 1.61 -3.20
CA ILE A 71 0.88 0.95 -4.27
C ILE A 71 1.74 -0.14 -3.62
N LEU A 72 1.67 -1.35 -4.15
CA LEU A 72 2.47 -2.49 -3.69
C LEU A 72 2.65 -3.50 -4.81
N GLU A 73 3.67 -4.34 -4.69
CA GLU A 73 3.89 -5.49 -5.55
C GLU A 73 3.35 -6.75 -4.86
N ALA A 74 2.63 -7.60 -5.59
CA ALA A 74 2.15 -8.88 -5.05
C ALA A 74 3.32 -9.85 -4.76
N VAL A 75 4.38 -9.73 -5.56
CA VAL A 75 5.68 -10.36 -5.31
C VAL A 75 6.72 -9.27 -5.49
N GLN A 76 7.45 -8.93 -4.43
CA GLN A 76 8.44 -7.88 -4.48
C GLN A 76 9.67 -8.35 -5.26
N GLY A 77 9.89 -7.79 -6.45
CA GLY A 77 10.94 -8.24 -7.36
C GLY A 77 12.33 -7.82 -6.90
N GLU A 78 12.63 -6.53 -7.02
CA GLU A 78 13.90 -5.92 -6.60
C GLU A 78 14.18 -6.08 -5.10
N GLY A 79 13.15 -6.34 -4.29
CA GLY A 79 13.27 -6.65 -2.87
C GLY A 79 13.72 -8.06 -2.53
N GLY A 80 14.13 -8.86 -3.53
CA GLY A 80 14.64 -10.22 -3.33
C GLY A 80 13.61 -11.33 -3.59
N VAL A 81 12.70 -11.13 -4.54
CA VAL A 81 11.66 -12.11 -4.93
C VAL A 81 10.84 -12.57 -3.71
N ASN A 82 10.24 -11.60 -3.02
CA ASN A 82 9.50 -11.85 -1.79
C ASN A 82 7.97 -11.85 -2.04
N PRO A 83 7.29 -13.01 -2.04
CA PRO A 83 5.86 -13.08 -2.26
C PRO A 83 5.08 -12.59 -1.03
N ALA A 84 4.11 -11.70 -1.24
CA ALA A 84 3.22 -11.26 -0.16
C ALA A 84 2.29 -12.41 0.28
N PRO A 85 2.02 -12.56 1.58
CA PRO A 85 0.98 -13.46 2.06
C PRO A 85 -0.40 -13.07 1.48
N VAL A 86 -1.14 -14.05 0.98
CA VAL A 86 -2.46 -13.83 0.35
C VAL A 86 -3.43 -13.14 1.31
N GLU A 87 -3.46 -13.57 2.57
CA GLU A 87 -4.34 -12.99 3.60
C GLU A 87 -4.05 -11.49 3.82
N TRP A 88 -2.78 -11.10 3.78
CA TRP A 88 -2.36 -9.71 3.93
C TRP A 88 -2.84 -8.85 2.75
N LEU A 89 -2.69 -9.34 1.52
CA LEU A 89 -3.19 -8.65 0.31
C LEU A 89 -4.72 -8.48 0.34
N GLN A 90 -5.44 -9.55 0.69
CA GLN A 90 -6.90 -9.52 0.82
C GLN A 90 -7.33 -8.50 1.89
N ARG A 91 -6.57 -8.42 2.99
CA ARG A 91 -6.89 -7.51 4.08
C ARG A 91 -6.64 -6.05 3.72
N ILE A 92 -5.52 -5.73 3.05
CA ILE A 92 -5.28 -4.38 2.51
C ILE A 92 -6.40 -3.98 1.56
N ARG A 93 -6.80 -4.89 0.65
CA ARG A 93 -7.92 -4.63 -0.28
C ARG A 93 -9.21 -4.31 0.47
N LYS A 94 -9.52 -5.05 1.54
CA LYS A 94 -10.72 -4.83 2.37
C LYS A 94 -10.67 -3.47 3.07
N VAL A 95 -9.52 -3.10 3.65
CA VAL A 95 -9.34 -1.82 4.35
C VAL A 95 -9.43 -0.65 3.38
N ASN A 96 -8.83 -0.75 2.19
CA ASN A 96 -8.93 0.28 1.15
C ASN A 96 -10.37 0.44 0.65
N ARG A 97 -11.09 -0.66 0.38
CA ARG A 97 -12.49 -0.57 -0.05
C ARG A 97 -13.38 0.08 1.02
N ARG A 98 -13.12 -0.20 2.31
CA ARG A 98 -13.87 0.39 3.42
C ARG A 98 -13.58 1.89 3.56
N THR A 99 -12.30 2.25 3.59
CA THR A 99 -11.87 3.61 3.98
C THR A 99 -12.17 4.66 2.91
N TRP A 100 -12.19 4.26 1.64
CA TRP A 100 -12.58 5.13 0.52
C TRP A 100 -13.99 4.85 0.01
N HIS A 101 -14.81 4.14 0.79
CA HIS A 101 -16.22 4.02 0.48
C HIS A 101 -16.88 5.41 0.56
N PRO A 102 -17.78 5.80 -0.36
CA PRO A 102 -18.43 7.11 -0.34
C PRO A 102 -19.15 7.42 0.98
N ALA A 103 -19.66 6.39 1.65
CA ALA A 103 -20.34 6.50 2.94
C ALA A 103 -19.41 6.48 4.17
N ASP A 104 -18.08 6.35 4.03
CA ASP A 104 -17.19 6.45 5.19
C ASP A 104 -17.12 7.93 5.64
N PRO A 105 -17.61 8.27 6.84
CA PRO A 105 -17.61 9.66 7.34
C PRO A 105 -16.20 10.22 7.54
N ARG A 106 -15.18 9.36 7.57
CA ARG A 106 -13.79 9.76 7.75
C ARG A 106 -13.12 10.06 6.40
N ARG A 107 -13.80 9.87 5.26
CA ARG A 107 -13.26 10.13 3.92
C ARG A 107 -13.09 11.63 3.70
N SER A 108 -11.93 12.05 3.18
CA SER A 108 -11.79 13.46 2.74
C SER A 108 -12.67 13.73 1.51
N PRO A 109 -13.33 14.90 1.44
CA PRO A 109 -14.10 15.30 0.24
C PRO A 109 -13.25 15.17 -1.03
N GLY A 110 -13.83 14.62 -2.11
CA GLY A 110 -13.17 14.53 -3.42
C GLY A 110 -12.21 13.34 -3.64
N ARG A 111 -11.88 12.51 -2.64
CA ARG A 111 -10.99 11.34 -2.86
C ARG A 111 -11.78 10.13 -3.35
N LEU A 112 -11.59 9.69 -4.60
CA LEU A 112 -12.17 8.44 -5.10
C LEU A 112 -11.47 7.22 -4.48
N CYS A 113 -12.16 6.07 -4.50
CA CYS A 113 -11.53 4.81 -4.11
C CYS A 113 -10.38 4.50 -5.07
N PRO A 114 -9.13 4.34 -4.61
CA PRO A 114 -7.97 4.20 -5.49
C PRO A 114 -7.96 2.99 -6.41
N LEU A 115 -8.99 2.13 -6.39
CA LEU A 115 -9.04 0.90 -7.17
C LEU A 115 -10.49 0.43 -7.38
N PRO A 116 -11.14 0.72 -8.52
CA PRO A 116 -12.20 -0.13 -9.02
C PRO A 116 -11.55 -1.41 -9.55
N VAL A 117 -11.57 -2.49 -8.77
CA VAL A 117 -11.21 -3.82 -9.27
C VAL A 117 -12.46 -4.66 -9.13
N ASN A 118 -12.98 -5.04 -10.30
CA ASN A 118 -14.19 -5.81 -10.52
C ASN A 118 -14.09 -7.14 -9.78
N SER A 119 -15.13 -7.55 -9.06
CA SER A 119 -15.17 -8.79 -8.28
C SER A 119 -15.54 -10.00 -9.14
N SER A 120 -14.85 -10.19 -10.27
CA SER A 120 -15.03 -11.38 -11.13
C SER A 120 -13.92 -12.39 -10.82
N PRO A 121 -14.24 -13.64 -10.43
CA PRO A 121 -13.24 -14.62 -9.97
C PRO A 121 -12.36 -15.22 -11.07
N SER A 122 -12.31 -14.62 -12.27
CA SER A 122 -11.63 -15.24 -13.42
C SER A 122 -10.71 -14.33 -14.25
N ASN A 123 -10.49 -13.06 -13.91
CA ASN A 123 -9.42 -12.29 -14.54
C ASN A 123 -9.12 -11.00 -13.76
N THR A 124 -7.89 -10.88 -13.28
CA THR A 124 -7.33 -9.65 -12.72
C THR A 124 -7.09 -8.65 -13.87
N GLN A 125 -8.13 -7.94 -14.28
CA GLN A 125 -7.96 -6.71 -15.07
C GLN A 125 -7.91 -5.51 -14.12
N VAL A 126 -6.74 -4.89 -14.05
CA VAL A 126 -6.55 -3.57 -13.45
C VAL A 126 -6.99 -2.55 -14.50
N SER A 127 -8.24 -2.09 -14.42
CA SER A 127 -8.73 -1.00 -15.25
C SER A 127 -8.49 0.34 -14.53
N SER A 128 -7.45 1.05 -14.96
CA SER A 128 -7.29 2.47 -14.66
C SER A 128 -8.30 3.26 -15.50
N GLN A 129 -9.51 3.49 -14.99
CA GLN A 129 -10.37 4.53 -15.55
C GLN A 129 -10.10 5.84 -14.80
N THR A 130 -9.24 6.65 -15.41
CA THR A 130 -9.24 8.11 -15.24
C THR A 130 -10.34 8.64 -16.15
N SER A 131 -11.46 9.08 -15.58
CA SER A 131 -12.39 9.97 -16.28
C SER A 131 -12.18 11.37 -15.74
N LEU A 132 -11.94 12.28 -16.69
CA LEU A 132 -11.90 13.74 -16.55
C LEU A 132 -13.15 14.29 -15.87
#